data_AF-M0CMN9-F1
#
_entry.id   AF-M0CMN9-F1
#
_cell.length_a   1.000
_cell.length_b   1.000
_cell.length_c   1.000
_cell.angle_alpha   90.00
_cell.angle_beta   90.00
_cell.angle_gamma   90.00
#
_symmetry.space_group_name_H-M   'P 1'
#
loop_
_entity.id
_entity.type
_entity.pdbx_description
1 polymer ?
#
loop_
_entity_poly.entity_id
_entity_poly.type
_entity_poly.pdbx_seq_one_letter_code
_entity_poly.pdbx_strand_id
1 'polypeptide(L)'
;MSRTVDLSVPRWVRILFVFFLLGGAFVTGAAALLDTAVQALGLAENAYVPSLGLAVFAYLVVCSVWFARTTDSDGSSVWSAIPDSQYTGRHAESGGIARKEQEDAIRELQEREE
;
A
#
# COMPACT_ATOMS: atom_id res chain seq x y z
N MET A 1 10.28 -30.52 -14.51
CA MET A 1 10.33 -29.04 -14.36
C MET A 1 8.91 -28.52 -14.23
N SER A 2 8.37 -28.48 -13.01
CA SER A 2 7.06 -27.90 -12.72
C SER A 2 7.26 -26.40 -12.44
N ARG A 3 6.91 -25.55 -13.41
CA ARG A 3 6.78 -24.10 -13.17
C ARG A 3 5.59 -23.92 -12.23
N THR A 4 5.86 -23.68 -10.95
CA THR A 4 4.85 -23.17 -10.02
C THR A 4 4.56 -21.74 -10.44
N VAL A 5 3.53 -21.55 -11.25
CA VAL A 5 2.96 -20.23 -11.51
C VAL A 5 2.24 -19.86 -10.23
N ASP A 6 2.89 -19.06 -9.38
CA ASP A 6 2.25 -18.47 -8.22
C ASP A 6 1.08 -17.60 -8.71
N LEU A 7 -0.14 -18.14 -8.63
CA LEU A 7 -1.41 -17.42 -8.85
C LEU A 7 -1.68 -16.47 -7.67
N SER A 8 -0.64 -15.84 -7.13
CA SER A 8 -0.79 -14.84 -6.08
C SER A 8 -1.40 -13.59 -6.73
N VAL A 9 -2.61 -13.25 -6.29
CA VAL A 9 -3.33 -12.07 -6.80
C VAL A 9 -2.40 -10.85 -6.71
N PRO A 10 -2.22 -10.09 -7.81
CA PRO A 10 -1.35 -8.93 -7.81
C PRO A 10 -1.68 -8.01 -6.64
N ARG A 11 -0.66 -7.50 -5.94
CA ARG A 11 -0.83 -6.69 -4.73
C ARG A 11 -1.77 -5.50 -4.97
N TRP A 12 -1.69 -4.87 -6.13
CA TRP A 12 -2.59 -3.77 -6.53
C TRP A 12 -4.07 -4.18 -6.61
N VAL A 13 -4.36 -5.39 -7.08
CA VAL A 13 -5.75 -5.93 -7.13
C VAL A 13 -6.28 -6.19 -5.73
N ARG A 14 -5.46 -6.76 -4.83
CA ARG A 14 -5.84 -6.94 -3.41
C ARG A 14 -6.12 -5.60 -2.74
N ILE A 15 -5.28 -4.61 -2.98
CA ILE A 15 -5.44 -3.25 -2.45
C ILE A 15 -6.76 -2.64 -2.94
N LEU A 16 -7.03 -2.68 -4.25
CA LEU A 16 -8.29 -2.18 -4.82
C LEU A 16 -9.51 -2.89 -4.24
N PHE A 17 -9.43 -4.21 -4.05
CA PHE A 17 -10.52 -4.98 -3.47
C PHE A 17 -10.83 -4.57 -2.02
N VAL A 18 -9.79 -4.32 -1.21
CA VAL A 18 -9.94 -3.83 0.17
C VAL A 18 -10.53 -2.42 0.17
N PHE A 19 -10.05 -1.51 -0.67
CA PHE A 19 -10.63 -0.17 -0.82
C PHE A 19 -12.08 -0.22 -1.32
N PHE A 20 -12.44 -1.16 -2.17
CA PHE A 20 -13.82 -1.30 -2.60
C PHE A 20 -14.73 -1.77 -1.45
N LEU A 21 -14.32 -2.80 -0.70
CA LEU A 21 -15.08 -3.34 0.43
C LEU A 21 -15.24 -2.33 1.58
N LEU A 22 -14.17 -1.65 1.98
CA LEU A 22 -14.22 -0.64 3.03
C LEU A 22 -14.88 0.66 2.55
N GLY A 23 -14.70 1.00 1.29
CA GLY A 23 -15.14 2.26 0.71
C GLY A 23 -16.66 2.41 0.69
N GLY A 24 -17.40 1.35 0.37
CA GLY A 24 -18.86 1.41 0.29
C GLY A 24 -19.50 1.85 1.62
N ALA A 25 -19.19 1.16 2.71
CA ALA A 25 -19.74 1.51 4.03
C ALA A 25 -19.27 2.90 4.49
N PHE A 26 -18.00 3.23 4.27
CA PHE A 26 -17.43 4.51 4.66
C PHE A 26 -18.07 5.68 3.91
N VAL A 27 -18.19 5.59 2.57
CA VAL A 27 -18.79 6.62 1.72
C VAL A 27 -20.26 6.82 2.09
N THR A 28 -21.01 5.73 2.27
CA THR A 28 -22.44 5.82 2.58
C THR A 28 -22.67 6.43 3.97
N GLY A 29 -21.86 6.05 4.96
CA GLY A 29 -21.90 6.62 6.30
C GLY A 29 -21.50 8.10 6.34
N ALA A 30 -20.43 8.47 5.63
CA ALA A 30 -19.99 9.86 5.51
C ALA A 30 -21.06 10.73 4.83
N ALA A 31 -21.68 10.24 3.76
CA ALA A 31 -22.77 10.93 3.06
C ALA A 31 -23.97 11.19 4.00
N ALA A 32 -24.39 10.18 4.76
CA ALA A 32 -25.49 10.31 5.71
C ALA A 32 -25.21 11.32 6.83
N LEU A 33 -23.98 11.33 7.36
CA LEU A 33 -23.54 12.33 8.35
C LEU A 33 -23.56 13.75 7.78
N LEU A 34 -23.09 13.90 6.53
CA LEU A 34 -23.01 15.20 5.86
C LEU A 34 -24.40 15.74 5.53
N ASP A 35 -25.31 14.88 5.05
CA ASP A 35 -26.73 15.23 4.84
C ASP A 35 -27.39 15.67 6.16
N THR A 36 -27.18 14.93 7.25
CA THR A 36 -27.70 15.30 8.58
C THR A 36 -27.17 16.67 9.03
N ALA A 37 -25.88 16.94 8.82
CA ALA A 37 -25.27 18.21 9.18
C ALA A 37 -25.82 19.38 8.33
N VAL A 38 -26.01 19.16 7.03
CA VAL A 38 -26.57 20.17 6.11
C VAL A 38 -28.02 20.51 6.49
N GLN A 39 -28.82 19.49 6.82
CA GLN A 39 -30.19 19.68 7.30
C GLN A 39 -30.22 20.40 8.65
N ALA A 40 -29.35 20.03 9.60
CA ALA A 40 -29.26 20.68 10.91
C ALA A 40 -28.87 22.17 10.82
N LEU A 41 -28.09 22.55 9.81
CA LEU A 41 -27.71 23.93 9.53
C LEU A 41 -28.77 24.70 8.71
N GLY A 42 -29.86 24.05 8.30
CA GLY A 42 -30.93 24.66 7.52
C GLY A 42 -30.52 25.10 6.12
N LEU A 43 -29.45 24.50 5.56
CA LEU A 43 -28.87 24.93 4.29
C LEU A 43 -29.59 24.31 3.07
N ALA A 44 -30.16 23.12 3.22
CA ALA A 44 -30.93 22.45 2.17
C ALA A 44 -31.83 21.34 2.75
N GLU A 45 -32.98 21.13 2.12
CA GLU A 45 -33.83 19.96 2.36
C GLU A 45 -33.49 18.88 1.32
N ASN A 46 -33.06 17.70 1.77
CA ASN A 46 -32.63 16.54 0.95
C ASN A 46 -31.32 16.75 0.16
N ALA A 47 -30.22 16.98 0.87
CA ALA A 47 -28.89 17.12 0.30
C ALA A 47 -28.14 15.77 0.14
N TYR A 48 -28.85 14.64 0.16
CA TYR A 48 -28.22 13.32 0.12
C TYR A 48 -27.42 13.06 -1.16
N VAL A 49 -27.93 13.44 -2.33
CA VAL A 49 -27.22 13.27 -3.61
C VAL A 49 -25.93 14.10 -3.67
N PRO A 50 -25.94 15.41 -3.37
CA PRO A 50 -24.71 16.19 -3.37
C PRO A 50 -23.73 15.78 -2.25
N SER A 51 -24.21 15.39 -1.07
CA SER A 51 -23.35 14.88 0.01
C SER A 51 -22.69 13.54 -0.36
N LEU A 52 -23.41 12.65 -1.04
CA LEU A 52 -22.84 11.41 -1.56
C LEU A 52 -21.77 11.68 -2.62
N GLY A 53 -22.03 12.60 -3.55
CA GLY A 53 -21.03 13.03 -4.53
C GLY A 53 -19.75 13.55 -3.88
N LEU A 54 -19.89 14.39 -2.85
CA LEU A 54 -18.77 14.95 -2.10
C LEU A 54 -18.02 13.86 -1.30
N ALA A 55 -18.74 12.93 -0.68
CA ALA A 55 -18.17 11.81 0.06
C ALA A 55 -17.37 10.87 -0.85
N VAL A 56 -17.90 10.54 -2.04
CA VAL A 56 -17.19 9.75 -3.06
C VAL A 56 -15.93 10.49 -3.52
N PHE A 57 -16.04 11.78 -3.82
CA PHE A 57 -14.88 12.57 -4.25
C PHE A 57 -13.79 12.62 -3.18
N ALA A 58 -14.15 12.93 -1.93
CA ALA A 58 -13.22 12.96 -0.81
C ALA A 58 -12.55 11.59 -0.61
N TYR A 59 -13.33 10.50 -0.71
CA TYR A 59 -12.81 9.15 -0.61
C TYR A 59 -11.78 8.83 -1.71
N LEU A 60 -12.06 9.21 -2.97
CA LEU A 60 -11.14 9.01 -4.08
C LEU A 60 -9.85 9.82 -3.91
N VAL A 61 -9.93 11.05 -3.39
CA VAL A 61 -8.75 11.87 -3.07
C VAL A 61 -7.89 11.21 -1.99
N VAL A 62 -8.51 10.68 -0.93
CA VAL A 62 -7.77 9.95 0.11
C VAL A 62 -7.10 8.70 -0.47
N CYS A 63 -7.82 7.94 -1.29
CA CYS A 63 -7.28 6.75 -1.95
C CYS A 63 -6.11 7.09 -2.89
N SER A 64 -6.23 8.15 -3.69
CA SER A 64 -5.18 8.55 -4.63
C SER A 64 -3.93 9.05 -3.91
N VAL A 65 -4.08 9.84 -2.85
CA VAL A 65 -2.97 10.30 -2.02
C VAL A 65 -2.29 9.13 -1.32
N TRP A 66 -3.07 8.19 -0.75
CA TRP A 66 -2.52 7.00 -0.13
C TRP A 66 -1.75 6.15 -1.15
N PHE A 67 -2.35 5.90 -2.31
CA PHE A 67 -1.75 5.10 -3.37
C PHE A 67 -0.43 5.72 -3.87
N ALA A 68 -0.43 7.03 -4.12
CA ALA A 68 0.78 7.76 -4.51
C ALA A 68 1.91 7.60 -3.48
N ARG A 69 1.59 7.73 -2.18
CA ARG A 69 2.60 7.56 -1.12
C ARG A 69 3.10 6.12 -0.95
N THR A 70 2.25 5.13 -1.22
CA THR A 70 2.65 3.72 -1.07
C THR A 70 3.45 3.19 -2.26
N THR A 71 3.19 3.69 -3.47
CA THR A 71 3.92 3.27 -4.68
C THR A 71 5.38 3.75 -4.66
N ASP A 72 5.68 4.91 -4.06
CA ASP A 72 7.07 5.39 -3.89
C ASP A 72 7.93 4.46 -3.01
N SER A 73 7.32 3.53 -2.26
CA SER A 73 8.04 2.61 -1.37
C SER A 73 8.47 1.28 -2.02
N ASP A 74 8.11 1.02 -3.28
CA ASP A 74 8.37 -0.28 -3.94
C ASP A 74 9.86 -0.58 -4.19
N GLY A 75 10.77 0.37 -3.92
CA GLY A 75 12.22 0.13 -3.92
C GLY A 75 12.82 -0.29 -2.56
N SER A 76 12.07 -0.18 -1.47
CA SER A 76 12.57 -0.40 -0.10
C SER A 76 12.16 -1.79 0.39
N SER A 77 12.96 -2.80 0.03
CA SER A 77 12.93 -4.14 0.66
C SER A 77 12.74 -4.02 2.18
N VAL A 78 11.96 -4.87 2.85
CA VAL A 78 11.84 -4.85 4.33
C VAL A 78 13.21 -4.91 5.03
N TRP A 79 14.21 -5.43 4.32
CA TRP A 79 15.60 -5.51 4.73
C TRP A 79 16.37 -4.19 4.64
N SER A 80 15.96 -3.21 3.81
CA SER A 80 16.59 -1.87 3.78
C SER A 80 16.26 -1.03 5.01
N ALA A 81 15.28 -1.44 5.81
CA ALA A 81 14.99 -0.82 7.10
C ALA A 81 15.92 -1.30 8.23
N ILE A 82 16.66 -2.40 8.01
CA ILE A 82 17.53 -2.99 9.02
C ILE A 82 18.98 -2.64 8.67
N PRO A 83 19.74 -2.00 9.59
CA PRO A 83 21.13 -1.64 9.31
C PRO A 83 21.98 -2.88 8.98
N ASP A 84 22.75 -2.83 7.89
CA ASP A 84 23.63 -3.92 7.42
C ASP A 84 24.60 -4.43 8.50
N SER A 85 24.97 -3.57 9.45
CA SER A 85 25.82 -3.93 10.60
C SER A 85 25.21 -5.00 11.51
N GLN A 86 23.88 -5.17 11.49
CA GLN A 86 23.17 -6.19 12.28
C GLN A 86 23.33 -7.62 11.74
N TYR A 87 23.70 -7.75 10.47
CA TYR A 87 23.85 -9.06 9.80
C TYR A 87 25.22 -9.26 9.15
N THR A 88 26.11 -8.27 9.25
CA THR A 88 27.51 -8.40 8.84
C THR A 88 28.23 -9.40 9.76
N GLY A 89 28.84 -10.45 9.19
CA GLY A 89 29.75 -11.35 9.91
C GLY A 89 29.13 -12.29 10.96
N ARG A 90 27.83 -12.15 11.31
CA ARG A 90 27.17 -12.94 12.37
C ARG A 90 27.16 -14.46 12.12
N HIS A 91 27.27 -14.88 10.86
CA HIS A 91 27.35 -16.30 10.47
C HIS A 91 28.71 -16.70 9.87
N ALA A 92 29.65 -15.75 9.76
CA ALA A 92 30.99 -16.00 9.23
C ALA A 92 31.79 -16.95 10.15
N GLU A 93 31.61 -16.85 11.47
CA GLU A 93 32.24 -17.77 12.44
C GLU A 93 31.67 -19.19 12.37
N SER A 94 30.45 -19.38 11.84
CA SER A 94 29.83 -20.69 11.63
C SER A 94 30.12 -21.32 10.26
N GLY A 95 30.99 -20.69 9.45
CA GLY A 95 31.33 -21.17 8.10
C GLY A 95 30.21 -20.99 7.07
N GLY A 96 29.19 -20.17 7.37
CA GLY A 96 28.11 -19.82 6.46
C GLY A 96 28.32 -18.42 5.87
N ILE A 97 27.87 -18.21 4.64
CA ILE A 97 27.88 -16.89 3.99
C ILE A 97 26.91 -15.98 4.75
N ALA A 98 27.39 -14.82 5.20
CA ALA A 98 26.55 -13.83 5.85
C ALA A 98 25.56 -13.25 4.83
N ARG A 99 24.35 -12.88 5.28
CA ARG A 99 23.34 -12.33 4.37
C ARG A 99 23.84 -11.11 3.58
N LYS A 100 24.64 -10.26 4.22
CA LYS A 100 25.30 -9.14 3.54
C LYS A 100 26.18 -9.59 2.38
N GLU A 101 26.97 -10.64 2.56
CA GLU A 101 27.83 -11.19 1.50
C GLU A 101 27.01 -11.77 0.33
N GLN A 102 25.80 -12.29 0.60
CA GLN A 102 24.86 -12.69 -0.46
C GLN A 102 24.31 -11.49 -1.23
N GLU A 103 23.91 -10.43 -0.52
CA GLU A 103 23.39 -9.21 -1.13
C GLU A 103 24.48 -8.47 -1.92
N ASP A 104 25.72 -8.46 -1.44
CA ASP A 104 26.89 -7.92 -2.15
C ASP A 104 27.20 -8.75 -3.41
N ALA A 105 27.15 -10.07 -3.34
CA ALA A 105 27.37 -10.94 -4.51
C ALA A 105 26.26 -10.80 -5.57
N ILE A 106 25.00 -10.65 -5.16
CA ILE A 106 23.87 -10.39 -6.08
C ILE A 106 24.05 -9.04 -6.76
N ARG A 107 24.46 -8.00 -6.00
CA ARG A 107 24.73 -6.67 -6.54
C ARG A 107 25.87 -6.70 -7.56
N GLU A 108 26.95 -7.42 -7.25
CA GLU A 108 28.08 -7.58 -8.17
C GLU A 108 27.69 -8.30 -9.48
N LEU A 109 26.77 -9.27 -9.42
CA LEU A 109 26.24 -9.90 -10.63
C LEU A 109 25.38 -8.93 -11.45
N GLN A 110 24.53 -8.13 -10.79
CA GLN A 110 23.71 -7.11 -11.46
C GLN A 110 24.58 -6.04 -12.14
N GLU A 111 25.63 -5.56 -11.48
CA GLU A 111 26.59 -4.60 -12.04
C GLU A 111 27.41 -5.16 -13.21
N ARG A 112 27.52 -6.48 -13.35
CA ARG A 112 28.21 -7.15 -14.48
C ARG A 112 27.27 -7.49 -15.64
N GLU A 113 25.96 -7.53 -15.40
CA GLU A 113 24.94 -7.77 -16.43
C GLU A 113 24.44 -6.48 -17.10
N GLU A 114 24.74 -5.31 -16.51
CA GLU A 114 24.61 -3.97 -17.13
C GLU A 114 25.83 -3.60 -17.99
#